data_AF-A0AAU5HQN7-F1
#
_entry.id   AF-A0AAU5HQN7-F1
#
_cell.length_a   1.000
_cell.length_b   1.000
_cell.length_c   1.000
_cell.angle_alpha   90.00
_cell.angle_beta   90.00
_cell.angle_gamma   90.00
#
_symmetry.space_group_name_H-M   'P 1'
#
loop_
_entity.id
_entity.type
_entity.pdbx_description
1 polymer ?
#
loop_
_entity_poly.entity_id
_entity_poly.type
_entity_poly.pdbx_seq_one_letter_code
_entity_poly.pdbx_strand_id
1 'polypeptide(L)'
;MLRGQLPGTGDSSRLAAVLTYIGVLVTASVALIGYSINLQTERRLGNEQDEQQRQLRLDAAMRAGQLISPRDSGSAHPAALASGLLALTKLDQAELAVVLLVDLWSCDPDGSQPEPPSGDQRLSKVSHETAILVIDEALRSASTSARLVAAELLCRNATRLHTCNSLHWPRAVDGCWDPTFSPKTKLLIVEALVRMTMSGPAEEGALRSVAVRLYAIWDGDPTPEVKGCIGKFIGKIIGRLDDFGVKQFVHGPKMEMVTIESLQAAARTAADNPDDYLAKLSNELGDALSEWATSCQAQPARPGALATAAALTQ
;
A
#
# COMPACT_ATOMS: atom_id res chain seq x y z
N MET A 1 34.99 -27.08 -94.05
CA MET A 1 35.30 -25.67 -93.74
C MET A 1 34.07 -25.08 -93.06
N LEU A 2 34.06 -24.47 -91.89
CA LEU A 2 35.09 -24.00 -90.95
C LEU A 2 34.51 -24.23 -89.54
N ARG A 3 35.25 -24.96 -88.70
CA ARG A 3 34.94 -25.17 -87.27
C ARG A 3 35.69 -24.07 -86.52
N GLY A 4 34.99 -23.00 -86.12
CA GLY A 4 35.55 -21.92 -85.32
C GLY A 4 35.47 -22.25 -83.83
N GLN A 5 36.58 -22.63 -83.23
CA GLN A 5 36.75 -22.64 -81.77
C GLN A 5 36.95 -21.20 -81.30
N LEU A 6 36.01 -20.69 -80.50
CA LEU A 6 36.16 -19.45 -79.74
C LEU A 6 37.03 -19.70 -78.50
N PRO A 7 38.09 -18.92 -78.27
CA PRO A 7 38.91 -19.02 -77.06
C PRO A 7 38.33 -18.16 -75.92
N GLY A 8 38.43 -18.66 -74.68
CA GLY A 8 38.48 -17.84 -73.46
C GLY A 8 37.16 -17.45 -72.77
N THR A 9 36.53 -18.37 -72.02
CA THR A 9 35.36 -18.07 -71.15
C THR A 9 35.57 -18.40 -69.65
N GLY A 10 36.74 -18.93 -69.27
CA GLY A 10 37.02 -19.35 -67.88
C GLY A 10 37.38 -18.21 -66.90
N ASP A 11 38.11 -17.20 -67.38
CA ASP A 11 38.62 -16.13 -66.51
C ASP A 11 37.54 -15.09 -66.14
N SER A 12 36.62 -14.82 -67.06
CA SER A 12 35.51 -13.88 -66.84
C SER A 12 34.53 -14.37 -65.77
N SER A 13 34.29 -15.68 -65.69
CA SER A 13 33.40 -16.28 -64.67
C SER A 13 33.99 -16.18 -63.26
N ARG A 14 35.31 -16.39 -63.12
CA ARG A 14 36.00 -16.24 -61.83
C ARG A 14 36.03 -14.79 -61.38
N LEU A 15 36.29 -13.86 -62.29
CA LEU A 15 36.23 -12.41 -62.00
C LEU A 15 34.83 -11.98 -61.55
N ALA A 16 33.78 -12.45 -62.24
CA ALA A 16 32.41 -12.15 -61.86
C ALA A 16 32.07 -12.67 -60.45
N ALA A 17 32.49 -13.90 -60.09
CA ALA A 17 32.26 -14.47 -58.77
C ALA A 17 33.00 -13.73 -57.64
N VAL A 18 34.23 -13.28 -57.91
CA VAL A 18 34.99 -12.47 -56.94
C VAL A 18 34.31 -11.11 -56.73
N LEU A 19 33.86 -10.46 -57.80
CA LEU A 19 33.17 -9.18 -57.72
C LEU A 19 31.83 -9.28 -56.97
N THR A 20 31.05 -10.33 -57.21
CA THR A 20 29.79 -10.54 -56.46
C THR A 20 30.05 -10.83 -54.99
N TYR A 21 31.05 -11.64 -54.66
CA TYR A 21 31.44 -11.89 -53.27
C TYR A 21 31.86 -10.60 -52.55
N ILE A 22 32.70 -9.77 -53.20
CA ILE A 22 33.10 -8.46 -52.66
C ILE A 22 31.87 -7.57 -52.47
N GLY A 23 30.95 -7.53 -53.44
CA GLY A 23 29.71 -6.74 -53.35
C GLY A 23 28.85 -7.16 -52.15
N VAL A 24 28.71 -8.46 -51.90
CA VAL A 24 27.96 -8.98 -50.74
C VAL A 24 28.67 -8.62 -49.43
N LEU A 25 29.99 -8.76 -49.37
CA LEU A 25 30.77 -8.48 -48.16
C LEU A 25 30.74 -7.00 -47.78
N VAL A 26 30.83 -6.10 -48.78
CA VAL A 26 30.66 -4.65 -48.58
C VAL A 26 29.26 -4.33 -48.07
N THR A 27 28.22 -4.92 -48.67
CA THR A 27 26.82 -4.69 -48.25
C THR A 27 26.57 -5.19 -46.82
N ALA A 28 27.08 -6.38 -46.47
CA ALA A 28 26.95 -6.93 -45.12
C ALA A 28 27.70 -6.09 -44.08
N SER A 29 28.88 -5.57 -44.43
CA SER A 29 29.67 -4.69 -43.54
C SER A 29 28.95 -3.38 -43.26
N VAL A 30 28.37 -2.76 -44.29
CA VAL A 30 27.56 -1.53 -44.14
C VAL A 30 26.31 -1.79 -43.29
N ALA A 31 25.64 -2.94 -43.48
CA ALA A 31 24.48 -3.31 -42.68
C ALA A 31 24.82 -3.53 -41.19
N LEU A 32 25.93 -4.19 -40.89
CA LEU A 32 26.39 -4.39 -39.50
C LEU A 32 26.77 -3.06 -38.83
N ILE A 33 27.46 -2.17 -39.55
CA ILE A 33 27.78 -0.83 -39.04
C ILE A 33 26.48 -0.07 -38.77
N GLY A 34 25.53 -0.07 -39.71
CA GLY A 34 24.22 0.56 -39.54
C GLY A 34 23.45 0.03 -38.33
N TYR A 35 23.43 -1.29 -38.14
CA TYR A 35 22.80 -1.91 -36.97
C TYR A 35 23.48 -1.51 -35.66
N SER A 36 24.82 -1.50 -35.62
CA SER A 36 25.57 -1.11 -34.42
C SER A 36 25.34 0.36 -34.03
N ILE A 37 25.25 1.25 -35.03
CA ILE A 37 24.93 2.66 -34.82
C ILE A 37 23.49 2.78 -34.29
N ASN A 38 22.53 2.06 -34.89
CA ASN A 38 21.14 2.09 -34.45
C ASN A 38 20.99 1.64 -32.98
N LEU A 39 21.71 0.59 -32.58
CA LEU A 39 21.67 0.08 -31.21
C LEU A 39 22.27 1.07 -30.21
N GLN A 40 23.33 1.79 -30.59
CA GLN A 40 23.90 2.85 -29.76
C GLN A 40 22.99 4.06 -29.66
N THR A 41 22.34 4.46 -30.75
CA THR A 41 21.39 5.57 -30.75
C THR A 41 20.16 5.24 -29.91
N GLU A 42 19.62 4.02 -29.99
CA GLU A 42 18.49 3.57 -29.15
C GLU A 42 18.85 3.59 -27.66
N ARG A 43 20.05 3.10 -27.29
CA ARG A 43 20.52 3.16 -25.90
C ARG A 43 20.71 4.59 -25.41
N ARG A 44 21.29 5.45 -26.24
CA ARG A 44 21.49 6.87 -25.89
C ARG A 44 20.16 7.59 -25.75
N LEU A 45 19.22 7.39 -26.66
CA LEU A 45 17.87 7.96 -26.59
C LEU A 45 17.13 7.45 -25.34
N GLY A 46 17.25 6.16 -25.01
CA GLY A 46 16.69 5.60 -23.78
C GLY A 46 17.26 6.29 -22.53
N ASN A 47 18.59 6.42 -22.45
CA ASN A 47 19.23 7.10 -21.32
C ASN A 47 18.84 8.58 -21.22
N GLU A 48 18.76 9.31 -22.34
CA GLU A 48 18.34 10.72 -22.37
C GLU A 48 16.87 10.87 -21.93
N GLN A 49 16.00 9.94 -22.32
CA GLN A 49 14.60 9.90 -21.87
C GLN A 49 14.49 9.61 -20.37
N ASP A 50 15.24 8.65 -19.86
CA ASP A 50 15.26 8.31 -18.43
C ASP A 50 15.78 9.49 -17.58
N GLU A 51 16.80 10.19 -18.06
CA GLU A 51 17.33 11.39 -17.40
C GLU A 51 16.32 12.54 -17.41
N GLN A 52 15.68 12.81 -18.54
CA GLN A 52 14.62 13.82 -18.62
C GLN A 52 13.43 13.47 -17.71
N GLN A 53 13.02 12.20 -17.67
CA GLN A 53 11.94 11.75 -16.78
C GLN A 53 12.33 11.90 -15.32
N ARG A 54 13.59 11.64 -14.96
CA ARG A 54 14.11 11.86 -13.60
C ARG A 54 14.11 13.35 -13.25
N GLN A 55 14.54 14.23 -14.15
CA GLN A 55 14.51 15.68 -13.95
C GLN A 55 13.08 16.20 -13.77
N LEU A 56 12.13 15.74 -14.59
CA LEU A 56 10.72 16.10 -14.47
C LEU A 56 10.12 15.61 -13.15
N ARG A 57 10.47 14.40 -12.70
CA ARG A 57 10.04 13.89 -11.38
C ARG A 57 10.59 14.72 -10.24
N LEU A 58 11.85 15.17 -10.32
CA LEU A 58 12.46 16.04 -9.32
C LEU A 58 11.81 17.43 -9.30
N ASP A 59 11.58 18.06 -10.45
CA ASP A 59 10.88 19.35 -10.51
C ASP A 59 9.45 19.22 -9.97
N ALA A 60 8.73 18.15 -10.34
CA ALA A 60 7.40 17.87 -9.81
C ALA A 60 7.41 17.67 -8.28
N ALA A 61 8.39 16.95 -7.74
CA ALA A 61 8.55 16.77 -6.29
C ALA A 61 8.91 18.09 -5.58
N MET A 62 9.76 18.92 -6.19
CA MET A 62 10.08 20.26 -5.67
C MET A 62 8.84 21.15 -5.62
N ARG A 63 8.03 21.15 -6.68
CA ARG A 63 6.75 21.89 -6.71
C ARG A 63 5.76 21.35 -5.67
N ALA A 64 5.67 20.03 -5.51
CA ALA A 64 4.87 19.43 -4.45
C ALA A 64 5.33 19.87 -3.05
N GLY A 65 6.65 19.95 -2.83
CA GLY A 65 7.22 20.50 -1.59
C GLY A 65 6.89 21.99 -1.38
N GLN A 66 6.87 22.80 -2.43
CA GLN A 66 6.46 24.22 -2.36
C GLN A 66 4.99 24.38 -1.98
N LEU A 67 4.12 23.44 -2.36
CA LEU A 67 2.72 23.44 -1.90
C LEU A 67 2.61 23.15 -0.40
N ILE A 68 3.57 22.40 0.16
CA ILE A 68 3.62 22.04 1.58
C ILE A 68 4.16 23.20 2.44
N SER A 69 5.10 23.98 1.90
CA SER A 69 5.72 25.13 2.56
C SER A 69 5.59 26.40 1.70
N PRO A 70 4.44 27.10 1.75
CA PRO A 70 4.28 28.37 1.05
C PRO A 70 5.36 29.36 1.50
N ARG A 71 5.93 30.10 0.56
CA ARG A 71 6.93 31.14 0.85
C ARG A 71 6.33 32.35 1.55
N ASP A 72 5.05 32.60 1.29
CA ASP A 72 4.29 33.65 1.96
C ASP A 72 3.85 33.12 3.31
N SER A 73 3.97 33.93 4.36
CA SER A 73 3.83 33.58 5.78
C SER A 73 2.45 33.07 6.23
N GLY A 74 1.60 32.62 5.29
CA GLY A 74 0.32 31.97 5.57
C GLY A 74 0.47 30.47 5.82
N SER A 75 -0.44 29.91 6.63
CA SER A 75 -0.59 28.47 6.73
C SER A 75 -1.00 27.90 5.36
N ALA A 76 -0.36 26.80 4.95
CA ALA A 76 -0.72 26.12 3.72
C ALA A 76 -2.18 25.67 3.77
N HIS A 77 -2.92 25.88 2.68
CA HIS A 77 -4.28 25.40 2.57
C HIS A 77 -4.31 23.86 2.66
N PRO A 78 -5.18 23.24 3.47
CA PRO A 78 -5.20 21.78 3.68
C PRO A 78 -5.29 20.97 2.38
N ALA A 79 -6.06 21.44 1.40
CA ALA A 79 -6.13 20.81 0.08
C ALA A 79 -4.78 20.82 -0.67
N ALA A 80 -3.99 21.88 -0.55
CA ALA A 80 -2.67 21.96 -1.16
C ALA A 80 -1.68 21.00 -0.48
N LEU A 81 -1.75 20.87 0.85
CA LEU A 81 -0.98 19.86 1.60
C LEU A 81 -1.33 18.44 1.15
N ALA A 82 -2.62 18.12 1.07
CA ALA A 82 -3.11 16.84 0.61
C ALA A 82 -2.64 16.52 -0.82
N SER A 83 -2.81 17.46 -1.75
CA SER A 83 -2.33 17.31 -3.13
C SER A 83 -0.81 17.15 -3.20
N GLY A 84 -0.04 17.91 -2.42
CA GLY A 84 1.42 17.80 -2.35
C GLY A 84 1.88 16.43 -1.86
N LEU A 85 1.32 15.94 -0.76
CA LEU A 85 1.65 14.63 -0.19
C LEU A 85 1.30 13.48 -1.15
N LEU A 86 0.11 13.52 -1.77
CA LEU A 86 -0.30 12.51 -2.75
C LEU A 86 0.53 12.57 -4.04
N ALA A 87 0.94 13.76 -4.47
CA ALA A 87 1.85 13.90 -5.61
C ALA A 87 3.22 13.28 -5.30
N LEU A 88 3.76 13.50 -4.09
CA LEU A 88 5.04 12.89 -3.68
C LEU A 88 4.97 11.36 -3.70
N THR A 89 3.89 10.76 -3.18
CA THR A 89 3.76 9.29 -3.22
C THR A 89 3.66 8.76 -4.66
N LYS A 90 2.96 9.45 -5.56
CA LYS A 90 2.87 9.08 -6.99
C LYS A 90 4.17 9.29 -7.78
N LEU A 91 5.09 10.11 -7.27
CA LEU A 91 6.43 10.31 -7.82
C LEU A 91 7.48 9.34 -7.26
N ASP A 92 7.03 8.27 -6.58
CA ASP A 92 7.88 7.28 -5.90
C ASP A 92 8.75 7.91 -4.79
N GLN A 93 8.25 8.99 -4.18
CA GLN A 93 8.86 9.65 -3.02
C GLN A 93 8.06 9.36 -1.75
N ALA A 94 7.64 8.09 -1.59
CA ALA A 94 6.82 7.66 -0.45
C ALA A 94 7.49 7.91 0.90
N GLU A 95 8.82 7.72 1.01
CA GLU A 95 9.58 8.02 2.24
C GLU A 95 9.45 9.49 2.66
N LEU A 96 9.67 10.41 1.74
CA LEU A 96 9.53 11.84 2.03
C LEU A 96 8.09 12.20 2.38
N ALA A 97 7.11 11.63 1.66
CA ALA A 97 5.70 11.88 1.93
C ALA A 97 5.29 11.43 3.34
N VAL A 98 5.72 10.25 3.80
CA VAL A 98 5.38 9.77 5.16
C VAL A 98 6.14 10.55 6.23
N VAL A 99 7.38 10.98 5.99
CA VAL A 99 8.13 11.84 6.92
C VAL A 99 7.41 13.17 7.12
N LEU A 100 7.00 13.83 6.04
CA LEU A 100 6.22 15.06 6.13
C LEU A 100 4.85 14.82 6.79
N LEU A 101 4.24 13.67 6.54
CA LEU A 101 2.98 13.30 7.20
C LEU A 101 3.13 13.17 8.72
N VAL A 102 4.29 12.74 9.24
CA VAL A 102 4.55 12.70 10.69
C VAL A 102 4.24 14.06 11.31
N ASP A 103 4.82 15.13 10.77
CA ASP A 103 4.67 16.48 11.32
C ASP A 103 3.28 17.07 11.09
N LEU A 104 2.66 16.73 9.95
CA LEU A 104 1.38 17.30 9.54
C LEU A 104 0.15 16.61 10.17
N TRP A 105 0.28 15.33 10.52
CA TRP A 105 -0.77 14.51 11.12
C TRP A 105 -0.57 14.28 12.62
N SER A 106 0.54 14.76 13.19
CA SER A 106 0.86 14.66 14.61
C SER A 106 -0.32 15.13 15.48
N CYS A 107 -0.68 14.27 16.44
CA CYS A 107 -1.47 14.64 17.59
C CYS A 107 -0.72 15.70 18.38
N ASP A 108 -1.42 16.73 18.87
CA ASP A 108 -0.97 17.39 20.09
C ASP A 108 -1.06 16.32 21.20
N PRO A 109 0.07 15.84 21.74
CA PRO A 109 0.10 14.64 22.58
C PRO A 109 -0.50 14.87 23.97
N ASP A 110 -0.74 16.13 24.32
CA ASP A 110 -1.33 16.53 25.57
C ASP A 110 -2.72 17.10 25.31
N GLY A 111 -3.76 16.28 25.47
CA GLY A 111 -5.16 16.73 25.66
C GLY A 111 -5.36 17.60 26.92
N SER A 112 -4.28 18.20 27.43
CA SER A 112 -4.13 19.05 28.59
C SER A 112 -3.51 20.41 28.21
N GLN A 113 -3.53 20.81 26.95
CA GLN A 113 -3.34 22.22 26.59
C GLN A 113 -4.52 23.02 27.20
N PRO A 114 -4.27 23.94 28.14
CA PRO A 114 -5.28 24.91 28.53
C PRO A 114 -5.70 25.64 27.26
N GLU A 115 -7.02 25.72 27.00
CA GLU A 115 -7.62 26.45 25.89
C GLU A 115 -6.74 27.64 25.51
N PRO A 116 -6.10 27.64 24.32
CA PRO A 116 -5.22 28.73 23.96
C PRO A 116 -6.03 30.02 24.06
N PRO A 117 -5.56 31.03 24.80
CA PRO A 117 -6.27 32.29 24.92
C PRO A 117 -6.35 32.87 23.51
N SER A 118 -7.55 32.86 22.93
CA SER A 118 -7.91 33.44 21.64
C SER A 118 -7.26 32.84 20.38
N GLY A 119 -7.97 31.88 19.76
CA GLY A 119 -8.26 31.96 18.32
C GLY A 119 -7.54 31.01 17.37
N ASP A 120 -6.33 30.56 17.67
CA ASP A 120 -5.59 29.64 16.79
C ASP A 120 -5.80 28.19 17.21
N GLN A 121 -6.95 27.61 16.82
CA GLN A 121 -7.12 26.17 16.85
C GLN A 121 -6.06 25.54 15.94
N ARG A 122 -5.07 24.87 16.54
CA ARG A 122 -4.14 23.98 15.83
C ARG A 122 -4.89 22.74 15.35
N LEU A 123 -5.77 22.94 14.37
CA LEU A 123 -6.41 21.86 13.64
C LEU A 123 -5.31 21.05 12.96
N SER A 124 -5.44 19.71 13.03
CA SER A 124 -4.64 18.79 12.21
C SER A 124 -4.59 19.33 10.79
N LYS A 125 -3.39 19.61 10.29
CA LYS A 125 -3.22 20.26 8.97
C LYS A 125 -3.71 19.37 7.83
N VAL A 126 -3.80 18.06 8.09
CA VAL A 126 -4.21 17.02 7.15
C VAL A 126 -5.36 16.21 7.75
N SER A 127 -6.36 15.87 6.92
CA SER A 127 -7.50 15.03 7.33
C SER A 127 -7.10 13.56 7.52
N HIS A 128 -7.90 12.79 8.26
CA HIS A 128 -7.64 11.37 8.47
C HIS A 128 -7.66 10.58 7.15
N GLU A 129 -8.60 10.86 6.26
CA GLU A 129 -8.74 10.17 4.97
C GLU A 129 -7.52 10.44 4.09
N THR A 130 -7.03 11.67 4.06
CA THR A 130 -5.82 12.04 3.31
C THR A 130 -4.60 11.32 3.87
N ALA A 131 -4.44 11.30 5.20
CA ALA A 131 -3.34 10.59 5.85
C ALA A 131 -3.36 9.09 5.55
N ILE A 132 -4.55 8.47 5.57
CA ILE A 132 -4.72 7.06 5.23
C ILE A 132 -4.40 6.80 3.77
N LEU A 133 -4.76 7.69 2.82
CA LEU A 133 -4.37 7.55 1.41
C LEU A 133 -2.84 7.61 1.21
N VAL A 134 -2.14 8.47 1.97
CA VAL A 134 -0.68 8.56 1.91
C VAL A 134 -0.03 7.31 2.50
N ILE A 135 -0.51 6.84 3.65
CA ILE A 135 -0.07 5.57 4.29
C ILE A 135 -0.30 4.39 3.37
N ASP A 136 -1.48 4.33 2.74
CA ASP A 136 -1.88 3.29 1.81
C ASP A 136 -0.93 3.19 0.61
N GLU A 137 -0.55 4.32 0.02
CA GLU A 137 0.45 4.32 -1.06
C GLU A 137 1.86 3.97 -0.56
N ALA A 138 2.25 4.45 0.62
CA ALA A 138 3.54 4.12 1.21
C ALA A 138 3.68 2.64 1.56
N LEU A 139 2.61 1.99 2.02
CA LEU A 139 2.56 0.55 2.26
C LEU A 139 2.72 -0.27 0.97
N ARG A 140 2.27 0.23 -0.18
CA ARG A 140 2.49 -0.42 -1.49
C ARG A 140 3.86 -0.16 -2.10
N SER A 141 4.55 0.91 -1.69
CA SER A 141 5.85 1.28 -2.26
C SER A 141 6.88 0.16 -2.11
N ALA A 142 7.95 0.17 -2.91
CA ALA A 142 9.03 -0.81 -2.77
C ALA A 142 9.92 -0.56 -1.54
N SER A 143 9.85 0.63 -0.93
CA SER A 143 10.69 1.00 0.21
C SER A 143 10.21 0.33 1.50
N THR A 144 11.05 -0.53 2.07
CA THR A 144 10.82 -1.12 3.39
C THR A 144 10.77 -0.06 4.49
N SER A 145 11.54 1.03 4.35
CA SER A 145 11.55 2.15 5.30
C SER A 145 10.22 2.89 5.28
N ALA A 146 9.71 3.24 4.09
CA ALA A 146 8.41 3.91 3.94
C ALA A 146 7.28 3.06 4.52
N ARG A 147 7.27 1.75 4.24
CA ARG A 147 6.28 0.80 4.78
C ARG A 147 6.29 0.78 6.31
N LEU A 148 7.48 0.75 6.92
CA LEU A 148 7.62 0.72 8.38
C LEU A 148 7.11 2.03 9.02
N VAL A 149 7.53 3.18 8.50
CA VAL A 149 7.08 4.49 9.00
C VAL A 149 5.57 4.66 8.82
N ALA A 150 5.02 4.20 7.68
CA ALA A 150 3.58 4.23 7.43
C ALA A 150 2.80 3.37 8.45
N ALA A 151 3.26 2.14 8.72
CA ALA A 151 2.65 1.27 9.72
C ALA A 151 2.74 1.86 11.14
N GLU A 152 3.87 2.47 11.49
CA GLU A 152 4.04 3.15 12.77
C GLU A 152 3.10 4.36 12.90
N LEU A 153 2.97 5.19 11.86
CA LEU A 153 2.04 6.32 11.84
C LEU A 153 0.59 5.87 11.99
N LEU A 154 0.21 4.79 11.30
CA LEU A 154 -1.11 4.18 11.43
C LEU A 154 -1.37 3.72 12.86
N CYS A 155 -0.42 3.00 13.47
CA CYS A 155 -0.52 2.49 14.84
C CYS A 155 -0.62 3.62 15.88
N ARG A 156 0.21 4.67 15.74
CA ARG A 156 0.20 5.83 16.65
C ARG A 156 -1.13 6.59 16.62
N ASN A 157 -1.79 6.65 15.46
CA ASN A 157 -3.05 7.38 15.28
C ASN A 157 -4.30 6.49 15.29
N ALA A 158 -4.15 5.18 15.53
CA ALA A 158 -5.21 4.19 15.42
C ALA A 158 -6.46 4.54 16.26
N THR A 159 -6.27 5.10 17.45
CA THR A 159 -7.38 5.40 18.37
C THR A 159 -8.30 6.52 17.88
N ARG A 160 -7.84 7.35 16.94
CA ARG A 160 -8.62 8.44 16.31
C ARG A 160 -9.38 7.99 15.07
N LEU A 161 -9.09 6.78 14.61
CA LEU A 161 -9.69 6.20 13.42
C LEU A 161 -10.94 5.40 13.80
N HIS A 162 -11.75 5.08 12.80
CA HIS A 162 -13.03 4.39 13.00
C HIS A 162 -13.00 3.10 12.22
N THR A 163 -13.05 1.97 12.92
CA THR A 163 -12.94 0.64 12.30
C THR A 163 -14.00 0.41 11.23
N CYS A 164 -15.24 0.87 11.45
CA CYS A 164 -16.33 0.73 10.49
C CYS A 164 -16.22 1.65 9.26
N ASN A 165 -15.39 2.70 9.30
CA ASN A 165 -15.18 3.57 8.15
C ASN A 165 -14.12 2.96 7.23
N SER A 166 -14.50 2.59 6.01
CA SER A 166 -13.58 2.02 5.03
C SER A 166 -12.49 2.99 4.57
N LEU A 167 -12.71 4.31 4.68
CA LEU A 167 -11.71 5.33 4.37
C LEU A 167 -10.65 5.49 5.48
N HIS A 168 -10.89 4.92 6.67
CA HIS A 168 -9.96 4.97 7.80
C HIS A 168 -9.03 3.76 7.85
N TRP A 169 -9.10 2.87 6.85
CA TRP A 169 -8.27 1.68 6.78
C TRP A 169 -7.54 1.59 5.43
N PRO A 170 -6.22 1.36 5.39
CA PRO A 170 -5.48 1.27 4.13
C PRO A 170 -5.97 0.11 3.26
N ARG A 171 -6.24 0.40 1.98
CA ARG A 171 -6.61 -0.61 0.98
C ARG A 171 -5.48 -1.61 0.68
N ALA A 172 -4.23 -1.22 0.93
CA ALA A 172 -3.06 -2.10 0.87
C ALA A 172 -3.13 -3.24 1.90
N VAL A 173 -4.02 -3.13 2.90
CA VAL A 173 -4.25 -4.17 3.92
C VAL A 173 -5.65 -4.77 3.77
N ASP A 174 -6.64 -3.97 3.37
CA ASP A 174 -8.03 -4.42 3.18
C ASP A 174 -8.18 -5.32 1.93
N GLY A 175 -8.07 -6.63 2.11
CA GLY A 175 -8.19 -7.63 1.03
C GLY A 175 -6.98 -7.73 0.11
N CYS A 176 -5.88 -7.04 0.42
CA CYS A 176 -4.66 -6.97 -0.37
C CYS A 176 -3.39 -7.17 0.47
N TRP A 177 -3.46 -7.97 1.55
CA TRP A 177 -2.33 -8.21 2.44
C TRP A 177 -1.04 -8.59 1.69
N ASP A 178 0.04 -7.84 1.92
CA ASP A 178 1.37 -8.14 1.35
C ASP A 178 2.16 -9.04 2.32
N PRO A 179 2.37 -10.33 1.99
CA PRO A 179 3.10 -11.24 2.86
C PRO A 179 4.58 -10.87 3.00
N THR A 180 5.11 -10.01 2.13
CA THR A 180 6.51 -9.55 2.14
C THR A 180 6.79 -8.45 3.17
N PHE A 181 5.77 -7.94 3.88
CA PHE A 181 5.98 -7.02 4.98
C PHE A 181 6.95 -7.58 6.02
N SER A 182 7.80 -6.71 6.58
CA SER A 182 8.70 -7.11 7.66
C SER A 182 7.88 -7.53 8.90
N PRO A 183 8.38 -8.43 9.77
CA PRO A 183 7.66 -8.84 10.97
C PRO A 183 7.19 -7.66 11.83
N LYS A 184 8.03 -6.62 11.99
CA LYS A 184 7.69 -5.40 12.72
C LYS A 184 6.57 -4.61 12.05
N THR A 185 6.60 -4.47 10.72
CA THR A 185 5.53 -3.81 9.96
C THR A 185 4.20 -4.54 10.13
N LYS A 186 4.20 -5.88 10.03
CA LYS A 186 3.01 -6.71 10.23
C LYS A 186 2.41 -6.51 11.62
N LEU A 187 3.25 -6.57 12.66
CA LEU A 187 2.83 -6.34 14.04
C LEU A 187 2.17 -4.97 14.24
N LEU A 188 2.80 -3.91 13.76
CA LEU A 188 2.29 -2.54 13.90
C LEU A 188 0.93 -2.36 13.20
N ILE A 189 0.73 -2.97 12.02
CA ILE A 189 -0.56 -2.92 11.32
C ILE A 189 -1.65 -3.65 12.12
N VAL A 190 -1.33 -4.83 12.64
CA VAL A 190 -2.28 -5.63 13.44
C VAL A 190 -2.62 -4.91 14.75
N GLU A 191 -1.62 -4.36 15.43
CA GLU A 191 -1.81 -3.56 16.62
C GLU A 191 -2.68 -2.32 16.33
N ALA A 192 -2.44 -1.63 15.21
CA ALA A 192 -3.26 -0.52 14.77
C ALA A 192 -4.73 -0.94 14.59
N LEU A 193 -4.99 -2.07 13.94
CA LEU A 193 -6.35 -2.59 13.74
C LEU A 193 -7.06 -2.84 15.08
N VAL A 194 -6.39 -3.51 16.01
CA VAL A 194 -6.97 -3.84 17.33
C VAL A 194 -7.21 -2.57 18.14
N ARG A 195 -6.24 -1.64 18.19
CA ARG A 195 -6.41 -0.35 18.89
C ARG A 195 -7.52 0.52 18.30
N MET A 196 -7.60 0.60 16.97
CA MET A 196 -8.68 1.30 16.26
C MET A 196 -10.06 0.69 16.52
N THR A 197 -10.11 -0.62 16.76
CA THR A 197 -11.36 -1.32 17.10
C THR A 197 -11.78 -0.97 18.52
N MET A 198 -10.87 -1.11 19.48
CA MET A 198 -11.15 -0.90 20.90
C MET A 198 -11.39 0.57 21.26
N SER A 199 -10.89 1.53 20.47
CA SER A 199 -11.18 2.96 20.68
C SER A 199 -12.58 3.38 20.20
N GLY A 200 -13.21 2.56 19.35
CA GLY A 200 -14.55 2.81 18.84
C GLY A 200 -15.65 2.27 19.76
N PRO A 201 -16.92 2.62 19.48
CA PRO A 201 -18.07 2.03 20.16
C PRO A 201 -18.05 0.50 20.07
N ALA A 202 -18.32 -0.18 21.18
CA ALA A 202 -18.46 -1.62 21.25
C ALA A 202 -19.79 -2.05 20.62
N GLU A 203 -19.82 -2.11 19.29
CA GLU A 203 -20.98 -2.48 18.50
C GLU A 203 -20.70 -3.72 17.64
N GLU A 204 -21.76 -4.46 17.36
CA GLU A 204 -21.71 -5.60 16.44
C GLU A 204 -21.05 -5.26 15.09
N GLY A 205 -21.36 -4.11 14.49
CA GLY A 205 -20.76 -3.70 13.21
C GLY A 205 -19.22 -3.59 13.28
N ALA A 206 -18.69 -3.05 14.38
CA ALA A 206 -17.25 -2.95 14.60
C ALA A 206 -16.63 -4.34 14.81
N LEU A 207 -17.30 -5.20 15.58
CA LEU A 207 -16.89 -6.59 15.83
C LEU A 207 -16.83 -7.40 14.52
N ARG A 208 -17.83 -7.25 13.65
CA ARG A 208 -17.85 -7.88 12.32
C ARG A 208 -16.70 -7.37 11.44
N SER A 209 -16.49 -6.05 11.43
CA SER A 209 -15.43 -5.40 10.62
C SER A 209 -14.03 -5.87 11.03
N VAL A 210 -13.73 -5.89 12.33
CA VAL A 210 -12.42 -6.37 12.82
C VAL A 210 -12.22 -7.86 12.52
N ALA A 211 -13.26 -8.69 12.68
CA ALA A 211 -13.17 -10.13 12.42
C ALA A 211 -12.80 -10.44 10.96
N VAL A 212 -13.47 -9.75 10.04
CA VAL A 212 -13.23 -9.87 8.60
C VAL A 212 -11.80 -9.45 8.24
N ARG A 213 -11.32 -8.31 8.78
CA ARG A 213 -9.96 -7.82 8.51
C ARG A 213 -8.89 -8.72 9.11
N LEU A 214 -9.09 -9.23 10.34
CA LEU A 214 -8.19 -10.21 10.95
C LEU A 214 -8.13 -11.49 10.11
N TYR A 215 -9.27 -12.00 9.66
CA TYR A 215 -9.31 -13.18 8.80
C TYR A 215 -8.53 -12.97 7.49
N ALA A 216 -8.70 -11.81 6.84
CA ALA A 216 -7.97 -11.49 5.61
C ALA A 216 -6.44 -11.50 5.80
N ILE A 217 -5.96 -10.99 6.95
CA ILE A 217 -4.53 -11.04 7.31
C ILE A 217 -4.09 -12.49 7.55
N TRP A 218 -4.88 -13.27 8.28
CA TRP A 218 -4.60 -14.69 8.55
C TRP A 218 -4.53 -15.54 7.27
N ASP A 219 -5.46 -15.31 6.34
CA ASP A 219 -5.53 -16.04 5.09
C ASP A 219 -4.36 -15.67 4.16
N GLY A 220 -4.08 -14.36 4.05
CA GLY A 220 -3.04 -13.82 3.18
C GLY A 220 -1.59 -14.01 3.64
N ASP A 221 -1.33 -14.29 4.92
CA ASP A 221 0.04 -14.42 5.44
C ASP A 221 0.52 -15.89 5.49
N PRO A 222 1.61 -16.28 4.80
CA PRO A 222 2.11 -17.65 4.86
C PRO A 222 2.83 -17.99 6.17
N THR A 223 3.15 -16.99 7.00
CA THR A 223 4.03 -17.13 8.17
C THR A 223 3.27 -17.74 9.37
N PRO A 224 3.64 -18.94 9.87
CA PRO A 224 2.92 -19.60 10.95
C PRO A 224 2.81 -18.76 12.23
N GLU A 225 3.84 -17.99 12.56
CA GLU A 225 3.88 -17.13 13.75
C GLU A 225 2.86 -15.99 13.65
N VAL A 226 2.68 -15.43 12.45
CA VAL A 226 1.66 -14.41 12.19
C VAL A 226 0.28 -15.05 12.27
N LYS A 227 0.06 -16.20 11.61
CA LYS A 227 -1.20 -16.94 11.70
C LYS A 227 -1.59 -17.27 13.13
N GLY A 228 -0.64 -17.74 13.95
CA GLY A 228 -0.87 -18.04 15.35
C GLY A 228 -1.27 -16.82 16.17
N CYS A 229 -0.60 -15.69 15.96
CA CYS A 229 -0.96 -14.42 16.61
C CYS A 229 -2.36 -13.95 16.22
N ILE A 230 -2.68 -13.94 14.92
CA ILE A 230 -4.01 -13.55 14.44
C ILE A 230 -5.09 -14.53 14.91
N GLY A 231 -4.79 -15.83 14.91
CA GLY A 231 -5.67 -16.88 15.43
C GLY A 231 -6.07 -16.65 16.88
N LYS A 232 -5.14 -16.15 17.72
CA LYS A 232 -5.47 -15.73 19.09
C LYS A 232 -6.53 -14.63 19.10
N PHE A 233 -6.33 -13.55 18.33
CA PHE A 233 -7.30 -12.45 18.29
C PHE A 233 -8.67 -12.89 17.80
N ILE A 234 -8.73 -13.70 16.73
CA ILE A 234 -9.98 -14.27 16.22
C ILE A 234 -10.65 -15.14 17.29
N GLY A 235 -9.88 -15.98 17.99
CA GLY A 235 -10.38 -16.82 19.08
C GLY A 235 -11.02 -16.04 20.24
N LYS A 236 -10.55 -14.81 20.50
CA LYS A 236 -11.08 -13.93 21.57
C LYS A 236 -12.43 -13.29 21.21
N ILE A 237 -12.72 -13.10 19.92
CA ILE A 237 -13.96 -12.44 19.46
C ILE A 237 -15.02 -13.40 18.94
N ILE A 238 -14.66 -14.64 18.62
CA ILE A 238 -15.55 -15.56 17.89
C ILE A 238 -16.81 -15.96 18.67
N GLY A 239 -16.70 -16.15 20.00
CA GLY A 239 -17.86 -16.47 20.82
C GLY A 239 -18.92 -15.37 20.77
N ARG A 240 -18.50 -14.11 20.77
CA ARG A 240 -19.43 -12.99 20.67
C ARG A 240 -20.08 -12.86 19.29
N LEU A 241 -19.35 -13.20 18.22
CA LEU A 241 -19.93 -13.25 16.87
C LEU A 241 -21.01 -14.34 16.75
N ASP A 242 -20.81 -15.48 17.40
CA ASP A 242 -21.78 -16.58 17.45
C ASP A 242 -23.03 -16.19 18.24
N ASP A 243 -22.88 -15.50 19.39
CA ASP A 243 -24.00 -14.97 20.17
C ASP A 243 -24.91 -14.04 19.35
N PHE A 244 -24.33 -13.24 18.44
CA PHE A 244 -25.08 -12.37 17.54
C PHE A 244 -25.72 -13.12 16.35
N GLY A 245 -25.53 -14.42 16.23
CA GLY A 245 -26.10 -15.25 15.17
C GLY A 245 -25.56 -14.90 13.77
N VAL A 246 -24.35 -14.33 13.68
CA VAL A 246 -23.75 -13.90 12.42
C VAL A 246 -23.14 -15.10 11.69
N LYS A 247 -23.77 -15.53 10.59
CA LYS A 247 -23.31 -16.72 9.86
C LYS A 247 -22.33 -16.42 8.73
N GLN A 248 -22.44 -15.25 8.11
CA GLN A 248 -21.73 -14.91 6.88
C GLN A 248 -21.32 -13.44 6.88
N PHE A 249 -20.13 -13.18 6.35
CA PHE A 249 -19.56 -11.86 6.17
C PHE A 249 -19.07 -11.72 4.73
N VAL A 250 -19.32 -10.57 4.10
CA VAL A 250 -18.77 -10.27 2.77
C VAL A 250 -17.45 -9.52 2.96
N HIS A 251 -16.37 -10.02 2.36
CA HIS A 251 -15.06 -9.39 2.41
C HIS A 251 -14.52 -8.97 1.04
N GLY A 252 -14.02 -7.74 0.98
CA GLY A 252 -13.11 -7.27 -0.04
C GLY A 252 -13.69 -7.11 -1.46
N PRO A 253 -12.84 -6.71 -2.43
CA PRO A 253 -13.25 -6.52 -3.82
C PRO A 253 -13.61 -7.82 -4.53
N LYS A 254 -13.16 -8.97 -4.01
CA LYS A 254 -13.48 -10.31 -4.53
C LYS A 254 -14.83 -10.85 -4.04
N MET A 255 -15.52 -10.13 -3.16
CA MET A 255 -16.77 -10.56 -2.53
C MET A 255 -16.67 -11.98 -1.95
N GLU A 256 -15.54 -12.30 -1.34
CA GLU A 256 -15.35 -13.61 -0.73
C GLU A 256 -16.17 -13.70 0.55
N MET A 257 -16.85 -14.83 0.72
CA MET A 257 -17.72 -15.07 1.87
C MET A 257 -16.87 -15.65 2.99
N VAL A 258 -16.63 -14.88 4.05
CA VAL A 258 -16.07 -15.39 5.29
C VAL A 258 -17.23 -15.99 6.08
N THR A 259 -17.08 -17.22 6.57
CA THR A 259 -18.08 -17.86 7.43
C THR A 259 -17.57 -17.99 8.86
N ILE A 260 -18.46 -18.27 9.81
CA ILE A 260 -18.06 -18.52 11.19
C ILE A 260 -17.14 -19.74 11.29
N GLU A 261 -17.31 -20.75 10.44
CA GLU A 261 -16.45 -21.93 10.37
C GLU A 261 -15.03 -21.57 9.90
N SER A 262 -14.90 -20.66 8.94
CA SER A 262 -13.58 -20.15 8.50
C SER A 262 -12.88 -19.42 9.64
N LEU A 263 -13.60 -18.59 10.41
CA LEU A 263 -13.06 -17.94 11.60
C LEU A 263 -12.66 -18.96 12.68
N GLN A 264 -13.44 -20.02 12.88
CA GLN A 264 -13.11 -21.09 13.82
C GLN A 264 -11.84 -21.84 13.37
N ALA A 265 -11.68 -22.11 12.07
CA ALA A 265 -10.48 -22.73 11.53
C ALA A 265 -9.24 -21.83 11.76
N ALA A 266 -9.37 -20.53 11.54
CA ALA A 266 -8.31 -19.56 11.83
C ALA A 266 -7.99 -19.52 13.33
N ALA A 267 -8.99 -19.48 14.20
CA ALA A 267 -8.82 -19.48 15.66
C ALA A 267 -8.06 -20.72 16.18
N ARG A 268 -8.26 -21.89 15.55
CA ARG A 268 -7.53 -23.12 15.91
C ARG A 268 -6.02 -23.06 15.63
N THR A 269 -5.57 -22.11 14.81
CA THR A 269 -4.13 -21.90 14.58
C THR A 269 -3.47 -21.11 15.70
N ALA A 270 -4.23 -20.61 16.68
CA ALA A 270 -3.70 -19.86 17.82
C ALA A 270 -2.52 -20.59 18.47
N ALA A 271 -1.37 -19.91 18.50
CA ALA A 271 -0.13 -20.43 19.05
C ALA A 271 0.67 -19.29 19.67
N ASP A 272 1.47 -19.60 20.68
CA ASP A 272 2.38 -18.65 21.28
C ASP A 272 3.48 -18.24 20.30
N ASN A 273 3.83 -16.95 20.31
CA ASN A 273 4.94 -16.45 19.52
C ASN A 273 6.24 -16.86 20.22
N PRO A 274 7.27 -17.36 19.50
CA PRO A 274 8.54 -17.72 20.11
C PRO A 274 9.31 -16.50 20.68
N ASP A 275 8.98 -15.29 20.25
CA ASP A 275 9.51 -14.05 20.82
C ASP A 275 8.68 -13.63 22.04
N ASP A 276 9.30 -13.61 23.23
CA ASP A 276 8.65 -13.30 24.50
C ASP A 276 7.96 -11.92 24.52
N TYR A 277 8.56 -10.92 23.87
CA TYR A 277 7.99 -9.58 23.81
C TYR A 277 6.73 -9.57 22.94
N LEU A 278 6.79 -10.20 21.76
CA LEU A 278 5.63 -10.32 20.87
C LEU A 278 4.54 -11.19 21.49
N ALA A 279 4.90 -12.26 22.20
CA ALA A 279 3.96 -13.11 22.91
C ALA A 279 3.19 -12.30 23.96
N LYS A 280 3.91 -11.54 24.80
CA LYS A 280 3.31 -10.66 25.81
C LYS A 280 2.37 -9.63 25.19
N LEU A 281 2.83 -8.89 24.17
CA LEU A 281 2.01 -7.88 23.49
C LEU A 281 0.75 -8.49 22.86
N SER A 282 0.87 -9.66 22.21
CA SER A 282 -0.27 -10.35 21.61
C SER A 282 -1.28 -10.82 22.65
N ASN A 283 -0.82 -11.27 23.82
CA ASN A 283 -1.70 -11.71 24.91
C ASN A 283 -2.42 -10.51 25.53
N GLU A 284 -1.70 -9.41 25.83
CA GLU A 284 -2.29 -8.18 26.38
C GLU A 284 -3.35 -7.59 25.44
N LEU A 285 -3.05 -7.46 24.14
CA LEU A 285 -4.01 -7.00 23.14
C LEU A 285 -5.19 -7.96 22.98
N GLY A 286 -4.94 -9.27 23.04
CA GLY A 286 -5.99 -10.29 22.93
C GLY A 286 -6.96 -10.28 24.11
N ASP A 287 -6.45 -10.07 25.32
CA ASP A 287 -7.27 -9.99 26.53
C ASP A 287 -8.09 -8.70 26.54
N ALA A 288 -7.49 -7.56 26.18
CA ALA A 288 -8.20 -6.29 26.02
C ALA A 288 -9.29 -6.36 24.93
N LEU A 289 -8.99 -7.01 23.80
CA LEU A 289 -9.96 -7.21 22.73
C LEU A 289 -11.11 -8.13 23.17
N SER A 290 -10.82 -9.14 23.98
CA SER A 290 -11.83 -10.02 24.56
C SER A 290 -12.78 -9.26 25.49
N GLU A 291 -12.23 -8.44 26.39
CA GLU A 291 -13.02 -7.61 27.30
C GLU A 291 -13.91 -6.64 26.50
N TRP A 292 -13.33 -5.93 25.54
CA TRP A 292 -14.07 -5.07 24.63
C TRP A 292 -15.18 -5.83 23.89
N ALA A 293 -14.89 -7.03 23.34
CA ALA A 293 -15.87 -7.83 22.62
C ALA A 293 -17.03 -8.28 23.51
N THR A 294 -16.78 -8.63 24.78
CA THR A 294 -17.88 -8.97 25.71
C THR A 294 -18.81 -7.79 25.99
N SER A 295 -18.30 -6.56 25.91
CA SER A 295 -19.09 -5.34 26.06
C SER A 295 -19.90 -4.98 24.80
N CYS A 296 -19.64 -5.63 23.65
CA CYS A 296 -20.31 -5.31 22.40
C CYS A 296 -21.82 -5.50 22.50
N GLN A 297 -22.59 -4.54 21.98
CA GLN A 297 -24.04 -4.61 21.90
C GLN A 297 -24.48 -4.96 20.47
N ALA A 298 -25.57 -5.73 20.35
CA ALA A 298 -26.20 -6.00 19.07
C ALA A 298 -26.68 -4.68 18.47
N GLN A 299 -26.48 -4.45 17.17
CA GLN A 299 -27.00 -3.24 16.57
C GLN A 299 -28.54 -3.29 16.63
N PRO A 300 -29.21 -2.25 17.14
CA PRO A 300 -30.65 -2.24 17.16
C PRO A 300 -31.11 -2.36 15.71
N ALA A 301 -31.88 -3.40 15.41
CA ALA A 301 -32.49 -3.62 14.10
C ALA A 301 -33.52 -2.53 13.82
N ARG A 302 -33.06 -1.29 13.59
CA ARG A 302 -33.91 -0.17 13.24
C ARG A 302 -34.25 -0.31 11.76
N PRO A 303 -35.54 -0.49 11.41
CA PRO A 303 -35.98 -0.43 10.02
C PRO A 303 -35.53 0.93 9.44
N GLY A 304 -34.69 0.90 8.41
CA GLY A 304 -34.19 2.11 7.73
C GLY A 304 -32.75 2.54 8.04
N ALA A 305 -31.99 1.82 8.88
CA ALA A 305 -30.57 2.16 9.14
C ALA A 305 -29.68 2.12 7.88
N LEU A 306 -30.03 1.29 6.88
CA LEU A 306 -29.34 1.27 5.58
C LEU A 306 -29.62 2.52 4.73
N ALA A 307 -30.74 3.21 4.94
CA ALA A 307 -31.09 4.41 4.18
C ALA A 307 -30.40 5.68 4.72
N THR A 308 -30.07 5.71 6.02
CA THR A 308 -29.42 6.86 6.67
C THR A 308 -27.89 6.86 6.48
N ALA A 309 -27.26 5.69 6.34
CA ALA A 309 -25.84 5.60 6.04
C ALA A 309 -25.47 6.20 4.66
N ALA A 310 -26.41 6.18 3.70
CA ALA A 310 -26.22 6.83 2.39
C ALA A 310 -26.47 8.36 2.41
N ALA A 311 -27.18 8.86 3.42
CA ALA A 311 -27.56 10.27 3.53
C ALA A 311 -26.54 11.12 4.32
N LEU A 312 -25.65 10.50 5.10
CA LEU A 312 -24.59 11.19 5.86
C LEU A 312 -23.26 11.31 5.09
N THR A 313 -23.24 10.90 3.82
CA THR A 313 -22.09 11.03 2.89
C THR A 313 -22.36 11.98 1.72
N GLN A 314 -23.37 12.85 1.84
CA GLN A 314 -23.57 14.03 0.98
C GLN A 314 -23.29 15.30 1.79
#